data_AF-A0A226X0Z7-F1
#
_entry.id   AF-A0A226X0Z7-F1
#
_cell.length_a   1.000
_cell.length_b   1.000
_cell.length_c   1.000
_cell.angle_alpha   90.00
_cell.angle_beta   90.00
_cell.angle_gamma   90.00
#
_symmetry.space_group_name_H-M   'P 1'
#
loop_
_entity.id
_entity.type
_entity.pdbx_description
1 polymer ?
#
loop_
_entity_poly.entity_id
_entity_poly.type
_entity_poly.pdbx_seq_one_letter_code
_entity_poly.pdbx_strand_id
1 'polypeptide(L)'
;MHLAGFTPEQIRPEDDHTILRYGCGLTTVVPRATAQAAELSRSEIEQAGDGFRRKIEQYAPRNIVFLGKMALSAISGSRDIDWGLQTKPFGGARAWVVPNPSGLNRAFNLGALVAAYRDVRIAVASTP
;
A
#
# COMPACT_ATOMS: atom_id res chain seq x y z
N MET A 1 10.90 -0.66 2.83
CA MET A 1 11.35 -0.19 1.50
C MET A 1 12.81 -0.54 1.24
N HIS A 2 13.78 0.09 1.92
CA HIS A 2 15.21 -0.17 1.73
C HIS A 2 15.61 -1.65 1.87
N LEU A 3 15.34 -2.26 3.03
CA LEU A 3 15.67 -3.68 3.30
C LEU A 3 14.95 -4.68 2.35
N ALA A 4 13.85 -4.25 1.75
CA ALA A 4 13.09 -5.03 0.78
C ALA A 4 13.59 -4.84 -0.67
N GLY A 5 14.55 -3.93 -0.91
CA GLY A 5 15.19 -3.72 -2.21
C GLY A 5 14.44 -2.75 -3.15
N PHE A 6 13.49 -1.97 -2.62
CA PHE A 6 12.87 -0.90 -3.42
C PHE A 6 13.78 0.32 -3.61
N THR A 7 14.65 0.58 -2.62
CA THR A 7 15.58 1.72 -2.62
C THR A 7 16.97 1.22 -2.20
N PRO A 8 18.05 1.76 -2.80
CA PRO A 8 19.42 1.34 -2.47
C PRO A 8 19.83 1.75 -1.06
N GLU A 9 19.18 2.77 -0.49
CA GLU A 9 19.43 3.31 0.83
C GLU A 9 18.13 3.62 1.59
N GLN A 10 18.25 3.89 2.89
CA GLN A 10 17.14 4.34 3.72
C GLN A 10 16.90 5.84 3.52
N ILE A 11 15.81 6.16 2.83
CA ILE A 11 15.36 7.54 2.57
C ILE A 11 14.76 8.14 3.85
N ARG A 12 15.13 9.38 4.16
CA ARG A 12 14.56 10.14 5.28
C ARG A 12 13.14 10.62 4.93
N PRO A 13 12.22 10.78 5.89
CA PRO A 13 10.87 11.26 5.61
C PRO A 13 10.84 12.61 4.87
N GLU A 14 11.76 13.52 5.20
CA GLU A 14 11.92 14.82 4.54
C GLU A 14 12.23 14.72 3.03
N ASP A 15 12.81 13.58 2.62
CA ASP A 15 13.25 13.31 1.25
C ASP A 15 12.30 12.33 0.53
N ASP A 16 11.08 12.13 1.02
CA ASP A 16 10.12 11.14 0.48
C ASP A 16 9.87 11.28 -1.02
N HIS A 17 9.88 12.51 -1.54
CA HIS A 17 9.74 12.82 -2.97
C HIS A 17 10.80 12.13 -3.84
N THR A 18 11.98 11.82 -3.29
CA THR A 18 13.05 11.13 -4.02
C THR A 18 12.70 9.69 -4.36
N ILE A 19 11.66 9.11 -3.72
CA ILE A 19 11.20 7.75 -4.02
C ILE A 19 10.72 7.59 -5.47
N LEU A 20 10.30 8.70 -6.09
CA LEU A 20 9.90 8.75 -7.50
C LEU A 20 11.06 8.39 -8.45
N ARG A 21 12.31 8.67 -8.06
CA ARG A 21 13.51 8.29 -8.83
C ARG A 21 13.67 6.77 -8.95
N TYR A 22 13.04 6.02 -8.05
CA TYR A 22 13.05 4.56 -8.03
C TYR A 22 11.74 3.96 -8.59
N GLY A 23 10.95 4.74 -9.33
CA GLY A 23 9.71 4.27 -9.96
C GLY A 23 8.59 3.94 -8.96
N CYS A 24 8.69 4.46 -7.73
CA CYS A 24 7.71 4.24 -6.67
C CYS A 24 6.99 5.56 -6.35
N GLY A 25 5.75 5.46 -5.87
CA GLY A 25 4.97 6.62 -5.41
C GLY A 25 4.28 6.33 -4.08
N LEU A 26 3.95 7.39 -3.34
CA LEU A 26 3.22 7.31 -2.07
C LEU A 26 1.88 8.04 -2.19
N THR A 27 0.86 7.47 -1.55
CA THR A 27 -0.46 8.09 -1.45
C THR A 27 -1.21 7.48 -0.27
N THR A 28 -2.22 8.20 0.22
CA THR A 28 -3.11 7.73 1.29
C THR A 28 -4.53 7.61 0.74
N VAL A 29 -5.29 6.64 1.25
CA VAL A 29 -6.71 6.46 0.90
C VAL A 29 -7.56 7.57 1.50
N VAL A 30 -7.43 7.82 2.80
CA VAL A 30 -8.14 8.89 3.51
C VAL A 30 -7.17 10.03 3.80
N PRO A 31 -7.45 11.27 3.35
CA PRO A 31 -6.51 12.39 3.53
C PRO A 31 -6.48 12.95 4.97
N ARG A 32 -7.49 12.66 5.79
CA ARG A 32 -7.55 13.10 7.19
C ARG A 32 -6.42 12.45 8.00
N ALA A 33 -5.62 13.27 8.68
CA ALA A 33 -4.63 12.79 9.62
C ALA A 33 -5.31 12.19 10.85
N THR A 34 -4.87 11.00 11.26
CA THR A 34 -5.30 10.31 12.49
C THR A 34 -4.08 9.80 13.23
N ALA A 35 -4.15 9.68 14.56
CA ALA A 35 -3.03 9.13 15.32
C ALA A 35 -2.91 7.61 15.08
N GLN A 36 -4.03 6.94 14.81
CA GLN A 36 -4.09 5.52 14.47
C GLN A 36 -5.02 5.27 13.28
N ALA A 37 -4.70 4.26 12.47
CA ALA A 37 -5.57 3.83 11.37
C ALA A 37 -6.94 3.32 11.86
N ALA A 38 -7.05 2.88 13.12
CA ALA A 38 -8.29 2.42 13.73
C ALA A 38 -9.28 3.56 14.04
N GLU A 39 -8.84 4.82 14.02
CA GLU A 39 -9.70 6.01 14.19
C GLU A 39 -10.46 6.39 12.92
N LEU A 40 -10.16 5.73 11.79
CA LEU A 40 -10.90 5.88 10.56
C LEU A 40 -12.08 4.92 10.57
N SER A 41 -13.28 5.46 10.51
CA SER A 41 -14.49 4.65 10.36
C SER A 41 -14.50 3.99 8.97
N ARG A 42 -15.14 2.83 8.87
CA ARG A 42 -15.34 2.15 7.59
C ARG A 42 -16.02 3.05 6.56
N SER A 43 -17.00 3.84 6.99
CA SER A 43 -17.73 4.77 6.12
C SER A 43 -16.85 5.89 5.57
N GLU A 44 -15.93 6.46 6.37
CA GLU A 44 -14.97 7.46 5.88
C GLU A 44 -14.06 6.87 4.79
N ILE A 45 -13.61 5.63 4.97
CA ILE A 45 -12.77 4.95 3.98
C ILE A 45 -13.56 4.66 2.69
N GLU A 46 -14.82 4.21 2.82
CA GLU A 46 -15.72 3.98 1.68
C GLU A 46 -15.95 5.28 0.89
N GLN A 47 -16.25 6.39 1.57
CA GLN A 47 -16.46 7.71 0.94
C GLN A 47 -15.19 8.22 0.23
N ALA A 48 -14.01 7.96 0.78
CA ALA A 48 -12.74 8.33 0.13
C ALA A 48 -12.37 7.39 -1.04
N GLY A 49 -12.98 6.21 -1.10
CA GLY A 49 -12.66 5.14 -2.04
C GLY A 49 -12.75 5.54 -3.51
N ASP A 50 -13.78 6.30 -3.89
CA ASP A 50 -13.98 6.73 -5.28
C ASP A 50 -12.97 7.78 -5.72
N GLY A 51 -12.60 8.71 -4.81
CA GLY A 51 -11.52 9.66 -5.07
C GLY A 51 -10.18 8.94 -5.22
N PHE A 52 -9.92 7.97 -4.34
CA PHE A 52 -8.71 7.16 -4.41
C PHE A 52 -8.65 6.33 -5.69
N ARG A 53 -9.75 5.67 -6.09
CA ARG A 53 -9.84 4.90 -7.33
C ARG A 53 -9.54 5.76 -8.55
N ARG A 54 -10.17 6.95 -8.67
CA ARG A 54 -9.91 7.89 -9.76
C ARG A 54 -8.45 8.33 -9.82
N LYS A 55 -7.80 8.52 -8.67
CA LYS A 55 -6.36 8.82 -8.62
C LYS A 55 -5.54 7.67 -9.22
N ILE A 56 -5.84 6.43 -8.87
CA ILE A 56 -5.13 5.27 -9.42
C ILE A 56 -5.37 5.12 -10.92
N GLU A 57 -6.60 5.33 -11.39
CA GLU A 57 -6.92 5.31 -12.82
C GLU A 57 -6.19 6.43 -13.58
N GLN A 58 -6.10 7.62 -13.00
CA GLN A 58 -5.40 8.77 -13.60
C GLN A 58 -3.89 8.55 -13.73
N TYR A 59 -3.24 8.09 -12.67
CA TYR A 59 -1.77 7.90 -12.67
C TYR A 59 -1.34 6.54 -13.23
N ALA A 60 -2.30 5.62 -13.45
CA ALA A 60 -2.13 4.31 -14.05
C ALA A 60 -0.86 3.54 -13.61
N PRO A 61 -0.60 3.38 -12.29
CA PRO A 61 0.56 2.61 -11.85
C PRO A 61 0.37 1.14 -12.23
N ARG A 62 1.46 0.44 -12.57
CA ARG A 62 1.40 -1.01 -12.87
C ARG A 62 0.91 -1.82 -11.67
N ASN A 63 1.30 -1.41 -10.47
CA ASN A 63 0.97 -2.09 -9.21
C ASN A 63 0.58 -1.06 -8.14
N ILE A 64 -0.34 -1.45 -7.27
CA ILE A 64 -0.72 -0.70 -6.07
C ILE A 64 -0.58 -1.59 -4.85
N VAL A 65 0.01 -1.06 -3.78
CA VAL A 65 0.31 -1.81 -2.56
C VAL A 65 -0.42 -1.18 -1.38
N PHE A 66 -1.46 -1.85 -0.89
CA PHE A 66 -2.19 -1.45 0.30
C PHE A 66 -1.43 -1.91 1.55
N LEU A 67 -1.16 -0.97 2.47
CA LEU A 67 -0.46 -1.22 3.73
C LEU A 67 -1.46 -1.61 4.83
N GLY A 68 -1.96 -2.84 4.73
CA GLY A 68 -2.99 -3.40 5.60
C GLY A 68 -4.32 -3.67 4.89
N LYS A 69 -5.11 -4.57 5.47
CA LYS A 69 -6.37 -5.06 4.86
C LYS A 69 -7.52 -4.06 4.93
N MET A 70 -7.55 -3.19 5.95
CA MET A 70 -8.72 -2.36 6.26
C MET A 70 -9.17 -1.48 5.11
N ALA A 71 -8.23 -0.79 4.45
CA ALA A 71 -8.57 0.14 3.39
C ALA A 71 -9.16 -0.57 2.17
N LEU A 72 -8.51 -1.64 1.71
CA LEU A 72 -9.02 -2.41 0.58
C LEU A 72 -10.34 -3.11 0.92
N SER A 73 -10.49 -3.65 2.13
CA SER A 73 -11.73 -4.28 2.58
C SER A 73 -12.91 -3.32 2.58
N ALA A 74 -12.70 -2.09 3.09
CA ALA A 74 -13.74 -1.06 3.08
C ALA A 74 -14.12 -0.66 1.65
N ILE A 75 -13.14 -0.28 0.81
CA ILE A 75 -13.42 0.22 -0.56
C ILE A 75 -13.98 -0.88 -1.47
N SER A 76 -13.55 -2.13 -1.33
CA SER A 76 -14.02 -3.23 -2.18
C SER A 76 -15.34 -3.84 -1.70
N GLY A 77 -15.75 -3.58 -0.45
CA GLY A 77 -16.86 -4.28 0.20
C GLY A 77 -16.55 -5.73 0.61
N SER A 78 -15.37 -6.25 0.26
CA SER A 78 -14.95 -7.62 0.60
C SER A 78 -14.47 -7.69 2.05
N ARG A 79 -15.02 -8.64 2.81
CA ARG A 79 -14.58 -8.90 4.20
C ARG A 79 -13.35 -9.80 4.26
N ASP A 80 -13.18 -10.65 3.26
CA ASP A 80 -12.06 -11.58 3.19
C ASP A 80 -11.02 -11.04 2.21
N ILE A 81 -9.93 -10.52 2.77
CA ILE A 81 -8.80 -9.97 2.03
C ILE A 81 -7.57 -10.76 2.46
N ASP A 82 -6.96 -11.48 1.54
CA ASP A 82 -5.71 -12.20 1.80
C ASP A 82 -4.49 -11.28 1.73
N TRP A 83 -3.39 -11.71 2.36
CA TRP A 83 -2.10 -11.06 2.17
C TRP A 83 -1.53 -11.42 0.78
N GLY A 84 -0.75 -10.51 0.19
CA GLY A 84 -0.10 -10.70 -1.11
C GLY A 84 -0.91 -10.15 -2.28
N LEU A 85 -0.71 -10.73 -3.46
CA LEU A 85 -1.36 -10.33 -4.71
C LEU A 85 -2.86 -10.65 -4.67
N GLN A 86 -3.67 -9.67 -5.04
CA GLN A 86 -5.12 -9.82 -5.09
C GLN A 86 -5.58 -10.30 -6.46
N THR A 87 -6.67 -11.08 -6.47
CA THR A 87 -7.28 -11.59 -7.71
C THR A 87 -7.91 -10.49 -8.56
N LYS A 88 -8.44 -9.45 -7.91
CA LYS A 88 -9.07 -8.30 -8.59
C LYS A 88 -8.11 -7.11 -8.62
N PRO A 89 -7.93 -6.45 -9.78
CA PRO A 89 -7.19 -5.19 -9.85
C PRO A 89 -7.95 -4.06 -9.15
N PHE A 90 -7.23 -2.99 -8.83
CA PHE A 90 -7.80 -1.77 -8.26
C PHE A 90 -7.47 -0.59 -9.16
N GLY A 91 -8.48 0.07 -9.72
CA GLY A 91 -8.29 1.20 -10.65
C GLY A 91 -7.40 0.86 -11.85
N GLY A 92 -7.48 -0.38 -12.36
CA GLY A 92 -6.62 -0.88 -13.44
C GLY A 92 -5.25 -1.41 -13.01
N ALA A 93 -4.79 -1.10 -11.78
CA ALA A 93 -3.51 -1.56 -11.26
C ALA A 93 -3.62 -2.96 -10.61
N ARG A 94 -2.55 -3.77 -10.69
CA ARG A 94 -2.46 -5.02 -9.92
C ARG A 94 -2.38 -4.68 -8.43
N ALA A 95 -3.36 -5.15 -7.66
CA ALA A 95 -3.46 -4.82 -6.24
C ALA A 95 -2.71 -5.83 -5.36
N TRP A 96 -2.00 -5.32 -4.37
CA TRP A 96 -1.29 -6.08 -3.35
C TRP A 96 -1.73 -5.62 -1.98
N VAL A 97 -1.72 -6.53 -1.01
CA VAL A 97 -1.96 -6.21 0.40
C VAL A 97 -0.79 -6.74 1.22
N VAL A 98 -0.07 -5.84 1.88
CA VAL A 98 1.07 -6.19 2.73
C VAL A 98 0.86 -5.65 4.14
N PRO A 99 1.54 -6.20 5.16
CA PRO A 99 1.35 -5.72 6.52
C PRO A 99 1.78 -4.25 6.67
N ASN A 100 1.06 -3.52 7.52
CA ASN A 100 1.31 -2.10 7.76
C ASN A 100 2.63 -1.93 8.55
N PRO A 101 3.53 -1.00 8.14
CA PRO A 101 4.84 -0.85 8.76
C PRO A 101 4.83 -0.01 10.06
N SER A 102 3.67 0.50 10.49
CA SER A 102 3.53 1.24 11.75
C SER A 102 4.03 0.44 12.94
N GLY A 103 4.73 1.09 13.87
CA GLY A 103 5.18 0.48 15.13
C GLY A 103 4.04 0.02 16.05
N LEU A 104 2.79 0.43 15.77
CA LEU A 104 1.60 -0.08 16.46
C LEU A 104 1.21 -1.48 15.97
N ASN A 105 1.72 -1.93 14.81
CA ASN A 105 1.50 -3.28 14.32
C ASN A 105 2.31 -4.29 15.13
N ARG A 106 1.65 -4.93 16.11
CA ARG A 106 2.26 -5.99 16.94
C ARG A 106 2.22 -7.38 16.31
N ALA A 107 1.47 -7.55 15.20
CA ALA A 107 1.28 -8.85 14.57
C ALA A 107 2.45 -9.24 13.63
N PHE A 108 3.26 -8.27 13.19
CA PHE A 108 4.37 -8.51 12.25
C PHE A 108 5.65 -7.88 12.77
N ASN A 109 6.70 -8.70 12.91
CA ASN A 109 8.04 -8.19 13.18
C ASN A 109 8.69 -7.62 11.91
N LEU A 110 9.83 -6.94 12.05
CA LEU A 110 10.56 -6.35 10.93
C LEU A 110 10.91 -7.37 9.84
N GLY A 111 11.32 -8.59 10.20
CA GLY A 111 11.64 -9.65 9.24
C GLY A 111 10.44 -10.02 8.37
N ALA A 112 9.26 -10.18 8.98
CA ALA A 112 8.03 -10.48 8.27
C ALA A 112 7.58 -9.33 7.36
N LEU A 113 7.75 -8.07 7.80
CA LEU A 113 7.53 -6.90 6.96
C LEU A 113 8.47 -6.90 5.75
N VAL A 114 9.77 -7.13 5.97
CA VAL A 114 10.76 -7.16 4.88
C VAL A 114 10.44 -8.27 3.87
N ALA A 115 10.06 -9.45 4.34
CA ALA A 115 9.68 -10.57 3.47
C ALA A 115 8.47 -10.21 2.58
N ALA A 116 7.37 -9.74 3.18
CA ALA A 116 6.15 -9.40 2.44
C ALA A 116 6.39 -8.30 1.39
N TYR A 117 7.23 -7.30 1.69
CA TYR A 117 7.55 -6.23 0.75
C TYR A 117 8.51 -6.72 -0.34
N ARG A 118 9.43 -7.62 0.00
CA ARG A 118 10.36 -8.22 -0.97
C ARG A 118 9.61 -9.07 -2.00
N ASP A 119 8.59 -9.80 -1.59
CA ASP A 119 7.75 -10.58 -2.51
C ASP A 119 7.12 -9.68 -3.58
N VAL A 120 6.60 -8.51 -3.18
CA VAL A 120 6.12 -7.50 -4.13
C VAL A 120 7.25 -7.06 -5.06
N ARG A 121 8.42 -6.69 -4.51
CA ARG A 121 9.56 -6.20 -5.30
C ARG A 121 10.03 -7.19 -6.36
N ILE A 122 10.05 -8.48 -6.03
CA ILE A 122 10.42 -9.57 -6.94
C ILE A 122 9.35 -9.72 -8.03
N ALA A 123 8.07 -9.81 -7.64
CA ALA A 123 6.98 -9.99 -8.59
C ALA A 123 6.86 -8.82 -9.58
N VAL A 124 7.10 -7.59 -9.14
CA VAL A 124 7.08 -6.41 -10.01
C VAL A 124 8.27 -6.38 -10.98
N ALA A 125 9.45 -6.85 -10.57
CA ALA A 125 10.60 -6.95 -11.48
C ALA A 125 10.44 -8.02 -12.56
N SER A 126 9.72 -9.09 -12.27
CA SER A 126 9.48 -10.18 -13.22
C SER A 126 8.33 -9.91 -14.19
N THR A 127 7.69 -8.74 -14.09
CA THR A 127 6.58 -8.35 -14.99
C THR A 127 7.13 -7.37 -16.05
N PRO A 128 7.10 -7.73 -17.35
CA PRO A 128 7.59 -6.87 -18.43
C PRO A 128 6.92 -5.48 -18.45
#